data_AF-A0AA96QV80-F1
#
_entry.id   AF-A0AA96QV80-F1
#
_cell.length_a   1.000
_cell.length_b   1.000
_cell.length_c   1.000
_cell.angle_alpha   90.00
_cell.angle_beta   90.00
_cell.angle_gamma   90.00
#
_symmetry.space_group_name_H-M   'P 1'
#
loop_
_entity.id
_entity.type
_entity.pdbx_description
1 polymer ?
#
loop_
_entity_poly.entity_id
_entity_poly.type
_entity_poly.pdbx_seq_one_letter_code
_entity_poly.pdbx_strand_id
1 'polypeptide(L)' 'MNEFASTMHSRVDSARQTVRSALANHDHELAELHEADLRSLERLVRAPGIDVGDKPTIAVPQLAAHCPS' A
#
# COMPACT_ATOMS: atom_id res chain seq x y z
N MET A 1 0.07 -21.14 -13.00
CA MET A 1 -0.52 -19.90 -12.43
C MET A 1 0.57 -19.28 -11.56
N ASN A 2 0.90 -17.99 -11.71
CA ASN A 2 2.06 -17.37 -11.06
C ASN A 2 1.77 -17.08 -9.56
N GLU A 3 2.55 -17.67 -8.65
CA GLU A 3 2.40 -17.54 -7.19
C GLU A 3 2.45 -16.07 -6.73
N PHE A 4 3.33 -15.26 -7.34
CA PHE A 4 3.43 -13.84 -7.04
C PHE A 4 2.13 -13.10 -7.35
N ALA A 5 1.50 -13.41 -8.48
CA ALA A 5 0.23 -12.80 -8.87
C ALA A 5 -0.91 -13.18 -7.91
N SER A 6 -0.93 -14.44 -7.45
CA SER A 6 -1.87 -14.90 -6.43
C SER A 6 -1.68 -14.20 -5.08
N THR A 7 -0.43 -14.03 -4.64
CA THR A 7 -0.10 -13.29 -3.40
C THR A 7 -0.49 -11.82 -3.52
N MET A 8 -0.22 -11.17 -4.66
CA MET A 8 -0.59 -9.76 -4.86
C MET A 8 -2.12 -9.56 -4.88
N HIS A 9 -2.89 -10.45 -5.51
CA HIS A 9 -4.35 -10.40 -5.45
C HIS A 9 -4.86 -10.57 -4.02
N SER A 10 -4.33 -11.54 -3.26
CA SER A 10 -4.72 -11.75 -1.86
C SER A 10 -4.45 -10.51 -0.99
N ARG A 11 -3.32 -9.82 -1.21
CA ARG A 11 -2.99 -8.57 -0.51
C ARG A 11 -3.94 -7.42 -0.88
N VAL A 12 -4.33 -7.29 -2.15
CA VAL A 12 -5.33 -6.32 -2.60
C VAL A 12 -6.68 -6.59 -1.94
N ASP A 13 -7.14 -7.84 -1.92
CA ASP A 13 -8.42 -8.21 -1.32
C ASP A 13 -8.44 -7.98 0.19
N SER A 14 -7.33 -8.28 0.87
CA SER A 14 -7.17 -7.97 2.29
C SER A 14 -7.21 -6.47 2.57
N ALA A 15 -6.49 -5.65 1.79
CA ALA A 15 -6.52 -4.19 1.93
C ALA A 15 -7.92 -3.60 1.68
N ARG A 16 -8.65 -4.12 0.68
CA ARG A 16 -10.07 -3.75 0.43
C ARG A 16 -10.97 -4.10 1.61
N GLN A 17 -10.76 -5.26 2.23
CA GLN A 17 -11.53 -5.66 3.40
C GLN A 17 -11.27 -4.68 4.56
N THR A 18 -10.02 -4.31 4.81
CA THR A 18 -9.65 -3.38 5.88
C THR A 18 -10.28 -2.00 5.67
N VAL A 19 -10.21 -1.43 4.46
CA VAL A 19 -10.85 -0.15 4.15
C VAL A 19 -12.36 -0.22 4.38
N ARG A 20 -13.03 -1.29 3.91
CA ARG A 20 -14.46 -1.47 4.13
C ARG A 20 -14.82 -1.55 5.62
N SER A 21 -14.03 -2.28 6.40
CA SER A 21 -14.24 -2.38 7.85
C SER A 21 -14.00 -1.04 8.55
N ALA A 22 -12.96 -0.30 8.17
CA ALA A 22 -12.68 1.03 8.72
C ALA A 22 -13.82 2.01 8.45
N LEU A 23 -14.32 2.06 7.21
CA LEU A 23 -15.48 2.87 6.83
C LEU A 23 -16.76 2.46 7.59
N ALA A 24 -16.99 1.15 7.76
CA ALA A 24 -18.13 0.65 8.52
C ALA A 24 -18.07 1.02 10.02
N ASN A 25 -16.86 1.18 10.56
CA ASN A 25 -16.62 1.61 11.93
C ASN A 25 -16.51 3.14 12.10
N HIS A 26 -16.76 3.92 11.03
CA HIS A 26 -16.56 5.37 11.00
C HIS A 26 -15.12 5.82 11.33
N ASP A 27 -14.15 4.94 11.12
CA ASP A 27 -12.73 5.22 11.29
C ASP A 27 -12.16 5.75 9.97
N HIS A 28 -12.40 7.05 9.74
CA HIS A 28 -12.01 7.73 8.51
C HIS A 28 -10.48 7.85 8.36
N GLU A 29 -9.75 8.01 9.47
CA GLU A 29 -8.29 8.11 9.46
C GLU A 29 -7.65 6.78 9.02
N LEU A 30 -8.14 5.66 9.57
CA LEU A 30 -7.70 4.33 9.18
C LEU A 30 -8.10 3.98 7.74
N ALA A 31 -9.29 4.41 7.29
CA ALA A 31 -9.74 4.22 5.92
C ALA A 31 -8.84 4.98 4.92
N GLU A 32 -8.53 6.25 5.17
CA GLU A 32 -7.67 7.06 4.30
C GLU A 32 -6.25 6.48 4.19
N LEU A 33 -5.68 6.03 5.31
CA LEU A 33 -4.37 5.38 5.34
C LEU A 33 -4.34 4.13 4.45
N HIS A 34 -5.32 3.24 4.62
CA HIS A 34 -5.37 1.99 3.86
C HIS A 34 -5.83 2.16 2.42
N GLU A 35 -6.55 3.23 2.09
CA GLU A 35 -6.87 3.57 0.71
C GLU A 35 -5.62 3.92 -0.12
N ALA A 36 -4.66 4.64 0.48
CA ALA A 36 -3.40 4.97 -0.20
C ALA A 36 -2.59 3.69 -0.52
N ASP A 37 -2.57 2.75 0.41
CA ASP A 37 -1.95 1.43 0.22
C ASP A 37 -2.66 0.60 -0.84
N LEU A 38 -3.99 0.56 -0.80
CA LEU A 38 -4.80 -0.16 -1.78
C LEU A 38 -4.55 0.36 -3.20
N ARG A 39 -4.55 1.69 -3.40
CA ARG A 39 -4.25 2.32 -4.71
C ARG A 39 -2.85 1.99 -5.21
N SER A 40 -1.88 1.79 -4.32
CA SER A 40 -0.52 1.41 -4.68
C SER A 40 -0.42 -0.06 -5.09
N LEU A 41 -1.10 -0.95 -4.36
CA LEU A 41 -1.20 -2.37 -4.71
C LEU A 41 -1.94 -2.59 -6.04
N GLU A 42 -3.04 -1.88 -6.27
CA GLU A 42 -3.81 -1.97 -7.53
C GLU A 42 -3.00 -1.49 -8.74
N ARG A 43 -2.17 -0.45 -8.57
CA ARG A 43 -1.24 0.02 -9.60
C ARG A 43 -0.18 -1.04 -9.92
N LEU A 44 0.39 -1.67 -8.89
CA LEU A 44 1.35 -2.76 -9.09
C LEU A 44 0.69 -3.90 -9.89
N VAL A 45 -0.46 -4.42 -9.46
CA VAL A 45 -1.16 -5.53 -10.14
C VAL A 45 -1.54 -5.20 -11.59
N ARG A 46 -1.86 -3.93 -11.91
CA ARG A 46 -2.23 -3.49 -13.26
C ARG A 46 -1.05 -3.15 -14.16
N ALA A 47 0.16 -2.96 -13.63
CA ALA A 47 1.32 -2.60 -14.43
C ALA A 47 1.73 -3.78 -15.33
N PRO A 48 1.71 -3.63 -16.68
CA PRO A 48 2.21 -4.67 -17.56
C PRO A 48 3.73 -4.81 -17.37
N GLY A 49 4.18 -5.97 -16.90
CA GLY A 49 5.60 -6.28 -16.71
C GLY A 49 6.20 -5.73 -15.43
N ILE A 50 5.61 -6.05 -14.26
CA ILE A 50 6.18 -5.69 -12.95
C ILE A 50 7.60 -6.29 -12.83
N ASP A 51 8.61 -5.46 -13.08
CA ASP A 51 9.99 -5.73 -12.71
C ASP A 51 10.11 -5.48 -11.20
N VAL A 52 9.84 -6.52 -10.42
CA VAL A 52 9.99 -6.53 -8.95
C VAL A 52 11.48 -6.55 -8.62
N GLY A 53 12.17 -5.46 -8.94
CA GLY A 53 13.62 -5.34 -8.79
C GLY A 53 14.08 -3.89 -8.55
N ASP A 54 13.32 -2.90 -9.01
CA ASP A 54 13.65 -1.51 -8.73
C ASP A 54 13.11 -1.10 -7.37
N LYS A 55 14.03 -1.09 -6.41
CA LYS A 55 13.90 -0.60 -5.04
C LYS A 55 12.94 0.59 -5.04
N PRO A 56 11.81 0.54 -4.30
CA PRO A 56 10.95 1.70 -4.24
C PRO A 56 11.79 2.81 -3.60
N THR A 57 12.16 3.81 -4.40
CA THR A 57 12.62 5.09 -3.89
C THR A 57 11.40 5.75 -3.28
N ILE A 58 10.92 5.17 -2.17
CA ILE A 58 10.18 5.92 -1.18
C ILE A 58 11.25 6.88 -0.69
N ALA A 59 11.20 8.11 -1.21
CA ALA A 59 11.77 9.24 -0.51
C ALA A 59 11.02 9.30 0.82
N VAL A 60 11.45 8.49 1.79
CA VAL A 60 11.20 8.75 3.19
C VAL A 60 11.91 10.08 3.39
N PRO A 61 11.20 11.22 3.58
CA PRO A 61 11.88 12.39 4.09
C PRO A 61 12.53 11.90 5.38
N GLN A 62 13.87 11.79 5.37
CA GLN A 62 14.61 11.56 6.59
C GLN A 62 14.17 12.70 7.48
N LEU A 63 13.34 12.38 8.48
CA LEU A 63 12.98 13.28 9.55
C LEU A 63 14.32 13.70 10.11
N ALA A 64 14.79 14.87 9.66
CA ALA A 64 16.11 15.36 9.93
C ALA A 64 16.22 15.38 11.44
N ALA A 65 17.08 14.52 11.96
CA ALA A 65 17.42 14.43 13.36
C ALA A 65 18.18 15.71 13.73
N HIS A 66 17.49 16.85 13.77
CA HIS A 66 18.02 18.14 14.16
C HIS A 66 16.93 18.86 14.95
N CYS A 67 17.01 18.75 16.27
CA CYS A 67 16.78 19.93 17.10
C CYS A 67 17.98 20.07 18.06
N PRO A 68 18.51 21.30 18.22
CA PRO A 68 19.87 21.56 18.68
C PRO A 68 19.96 21.79 20.18
N SER A 69 21.20 21.61 20.68
CA SER A 69 21.83 22.19 21.89
C SER A 69 21.19 21.89 23.24
#